data_AF-A0A2T4JH54-F1
#
_entry.id   AF-A0A2T4JH54-F1
#
_cell.length_a   1.000
_cell.length_b   1.000
_cell.length_c   1.000
_cell.angle_alpha   90.00
_cell.angle_beta   90.00
_cell.angle_gamma   90.00
#
_symmetry.space_group_name_H-M   'P 1'
#
loop_
_entity.id
_entity.type
_entity.pdbx_description
1 polymer ?
#
loop_
_entity_poly.entity_id
_entity_poly.type
_entity_poly.pdbx_seq_one_letter_code
_entity_poly.pdbx_strand_id
1 'polypeptide(L)'
;MSHEATNWAIKQRGLKPTTKIVLWHLCDRFNPDYGCFPSQDRLAHDCEISRSTLNDHLGQLEAVGLLRRVPRLDPVTKRQLPTRYILGFEPGFTPVAVVPCPEIGHGEGDGAERLDDADASAGDGMVNSLPCPDFGRGTDAEAVSDFPADPCPENAESRVRNPDTNPVREPLSKPVKEEEGARARAAISDEVFGDLLDALGLDTAALPGWWQGWPPRLHVQRWRDELGLTEAEIIAAAEASREEHPEPPDGPKALDRAMQRAAQRKVEDAGRKRRKPKAPPAPAAKPITDLPAFYAELVNSDRYLPVSAITNTMRDAMLARGLVTAERLRERGVR
;
A
#
# COMPACT_ATOMS: atom_id res chain seq x y z
N MET A 1 -12.43 -1.71 -3.17
CA MET A 1 -12.53 -0.78 -4.29
C MET A 1 -13.61 -1.25 -5.23
N SER A 2 -14.68 -0.47 -5.42
CA SER A 2 -15.67 -0.73 -6.47
C SER A 2 -15.23 0.01 -7.74
N HIS A 3 -14.77 -0.73 -8.75
CA HIS A 3 -14.37 -0.15 -10.04
C HIS A 3 -15.55 0.53 -10.76
N GLU A 4 -16.76 0.04 -10.57
CA GLU A 4 -17.96 0.63 -11.15
C GLU A 4 -18.29 1.99 -10.53
N ALA A 5 -18.19 2.09 -9.20
CA ALA A 5 -18.45 3.34 -8.48
C ALA A 5 -17.43 4.43 -8.83
N THR A 6 -16.14 4.10 -8.91
CA THR A 6 -15.09 5.07 -9.26
C THR A 6 -15.22 5.52 -10.72
N ASN A 7 -15.59 4.62 -11.63
CA ASN A 7 -15.91 4.98 -13.02
C ASN A 7 -17.14 5.90 -13.10
N TRP A 8 -18.16 5.70 -12.26
CA TRP A 8 -19.29 6.62 -12.17
C TRP A 8 -18.87 8.01 -11.68
N ALA A 9 -17.98 8.11 -10.68
CA ALA A 9 -17.46 9.40 -10.21
C ALA A 9 -16.70 10.15 -11.32
N ILE A 10 -15.91 9.44 -12.12
CA ILE A 10 -15.17 10.02 -13.25
C ILE A 10 -16.13 10.63 -14.28
N LYS A 11 -17.29 10.00 -14.53
CA LYS A 11 -18.30 10.49 -15.49
C LYS A 11 -18.96 11.80 -15.07
N GLN A 12 -18.97 12.15 -13.78
CA GLN A 12 -19.57 13.40 -13.30
C GLN A 12 -18.81 14.64 -13.83
N ARG A 13 -19.56 15.68 -14.20
CA ARG A 13 -19.08 16.94 -14.79
C ARG A 13 -19.61 18.13 -13.97
N GLY A 14 -18.99 19.29 -14.13
CA GLY A 14 -19.42 20.52 -13.44
C GLY A 14 -19.02 20.63 -11.96
N LEU A 15 -18.23 19.68 -11.44
CA LEU A 15 -17.71 19.71 -10.07
C LEU A 15 -16.36 20.43 -10.02
N LYS A 16 -16.11 21.17 -8.93
CA LYS A 16 -14.77 21.67 -8.61
C LYS A 16 -13.80 20.49 -8.43
N PRO A 17 -12.50 20.65 -8.74
CA PRO A 17 -11.52 19.57 -8.63
C PRO A 17 -11.53 18.85 -7.27
N THR A 18 -11.52 19.61 -6.17
CA THR A 18 -11.55 19.05 -4.81
C THR A 18 -12.86 18.32 -4.50
N THR A 19 -14.01 18.89 -4.90
CA THR A 19 -15.32 18.21 -4.78
C THR A 19 -15.34 16.88 -5.54
N LYS A 20 -14.66 16.81 -6.68
CA LYS A 20 -14.52 15.59 -7.47
C LYS A 20 -13.61 14.55 -6.81
N ILE A 21 -12.53 14.98 -6.14
CA ILE A 21 -11.67 14.11 -5.34
C ILE A 21 -12.45 13.49 -4.17
N VAL A 22 -13.24 14.30 -3.45
CA VAL A 22 -14.10 13.81 -2.35
C VAL A 22 -15.08 12.75 -2.84
N LEU A 23 -15.74 12.99 -3.98
CA LEU A 23 -16.65 12.02 -4.59
C LEU A 23 -15.93 10.72 -4.98
N TRP A 24 -14.72 10.84 -5.53
CA TRP A 24 -13.92 9.68 -5.95
C TRP A 24 -13.52 8.81 -4.77
N HIS A 25 -13.03 9.39 -3.66
CA HIS A 25 -12.69 8.63 -2.45
C HIS A 25 -13.92 7.96 -1.80
N LEU A 26 -15.09 8.62 -1.83
CA LEU A 26 -16.34 8.00 -1.39
C LEU A 26 -16.71 6.78 -2.25
N CYS A 27 -16.53 6.88 -3.56
CA CYS A 27 -16.80 5.78 -4.49
C CYS A 27 -15.80 4.64 -4.37
N ASP A 28 -14.52 4.94 -4.13
CA ASP A 28 -13.48 3.93 -3.91
C ASP A 28 -13.77 3.05 -2.69
N ARG A 29 -14.33 3.68 -1.65
CA ARG A 29 -14.71 3.06 -0.37
C ARG A 29 -16.10 2.44 -0.38
N PHE A 30 -16.85 2.54 -1.48
CA PHE A 30 -18.17 1.93 -1.59
C PHE A 30 -18.09 0.40 -1.68
N ASN A 31 -18.96 -0.26 -0.90
CA ASN A 31 -19.18 -1.69 -0.97
C ASN A 31 -20.63 -1.97 -1.39
N PRO A 32 -20.91 -2.78 -2.43
CA PRO A 32 -22.27 -3.10 -2.87
C PRO A 32 -23.19 -3.69 -1.79
N ASP A 33 -22.64 -4.54 -0.90
CA ASP A 33 -23.43 -5.26 0.09
C ASP A 33 -23.72 -4.40 1.33
N TYR A 34 -22.72 -3.63 1.76
CA TYR A 34 -22.79 -2.90 3.03
C TYR A 34 -23.11 -1.41 2.82
N GLY A 35 -22.62 -0.79 1.75
CA GLY A 35 -22.69 0.65 1.47
C GLY A 35 -21.38 1.39 1.77
N CYS A 36 -21.46 2.72 1.90
CA CYS A 36 -20.29 3.59 2.16
C CYS A 36 -20.39 4.26 3.54
N PHE A 37 -19.41 4.01 4.42
CA PHE A 37 -19.35 4.54 5.79
C PHE A 37 -17.96 4.99 6.28
N PRO A 38 -17.19 5.76 5.49
CA PRO A 38 -15.94 6.32 6.01
C PRO A 38 -16.20 7.27 7.17
N SER A 39 -15.30 7.30 8.16
CA SER A 39 -15.28 8.41 9.13
C SER A 39 -14.86 9.70 8.42
N GLN A 40 -15.39 10.84 8.88
CA GLN A 40 -15.03 12.13 8.31
C GLN A 40 -13.54 12.44 8.47
N ASP A 41 -12.92 12.06 9.59
CA ASP A 41 -11.48 12.23 9.81
C ASP A 41 -10.65 11.50 8.75
N ARG A 42 -11.04 10.27 8.44
CA ARG A 42 -10.34 9.46 7.44
C ARG A 42 -10.58 10.00 6.03
N LEU A 43 -11.80 10.42 5.71
CA LEU A 43 -12.12 11.01 4.41
C LEU A 43 -11.40 12.36 4.21
N ALA A 44 -11.30 13.18 5.24
CA ALA A 44 -10.57 14.45 5.22
C ALA A 44 -9.07 14.22 4.98
N HIS A 45 -8.48 13.25 5.70
CA HIS A 45 -7.10 12.84 5.51
C HIS A 45 -6.84 12.34 4.08
N ASP A 46 -7.69 11.45 3.55
CA ASP A 46 -7.52 10.93 2.19
C ASP A 46 -7.60 12.02 1.11
N CYS A 47 -8.45 13.02 1.32
CA CYS A 47 -8.64 14.13 0.40
C CYS A 47 -7.64 15.29 0.64
N GLU A 48 -6.76 15.18 1.64
CA GLU A 48 -5.79 16.19 2.06
C GLU A 48 -6.42 17.57 2.34
N ILE A 49 -7.59 17.58 2.98
CA ILE A 49 -8.34 18.80 3.33
C ILE A 49 -8.77 18.81 4.80
N SER A 50 -9.09 20.00 5.32
CA SER A 50 -9.65 20.13 6.65
C SER A 50 -11.07 19.54 6.73
N ARG A 51 -11.53 19.21 7.95
CA ARG A 51 -12.91 18.72 8.16
C ARG A 51 -13.97 19.76 7.81
N SER A 52 -13.71 21.05 8.03
CA SER A 52 -14.64 22.12 7.64
C SER A 52 -14.75 22.20 6.11
N THR A 53 -13.61 22.23 5.41
CA THR A 53 -13.57 22.20 3.93
C THR A 53 -14.23 20.94 3.37
N LEU A 54 -14.05 19.79 4.01
CA LEU A 54 -14.72 18.55 3.62
C LEU A 54 -16.25 18.70 3.71
N ASN A 55 -16.77 19.30 4.79
CA ASN A 55 -18.20 19.51 4.95
C ASN A 55 -18.78 20.45 3.87
N ASP A 56 -18.04 21.48 3.45
CA ASP A 56 -18.44 22.34 2.33
C ASP A 56 -18.56 21.55 1.02
N HIS A 57 -17.58 20.68 0.72
CA HIS A 57 -17.62 19.83 -0.47
C HIS A 57 -18.71 18.75 -0.39
N LEU A 58 -18.97 18.18 0.77
CA LEU A 58 -20.09 17.27 0.99
C LEU A 58 -21.43 17.98 0.76
N GLY A 59 -21.58 19.21 1.25
CA GLY A 59 -22.76 20.04 1.00
C GLY A 59 -22.95 20.37 -0.48
N GLN A 60 -21.87 20.64 -1.21
CA GLN A 60 -21.93 20.81 -2.67
C GLN A 60 -22.40 19.54 -3.37
N LEU A 61 -21.90 18.36 -2.97
CA LEU A 61 -22.33 17.07 -3.53
C LEU A 61 -23.81 16.75 -3.24
N GLU A 62 -24.31 17.16 -2.08
CA GLU A 62 -25.73 17.07 -1.73
C GLU A 62 -26.57 18.03 -2.57
N ALA A 63 -26.11 19.27 -2.74
CA ALA A 63 -26.81 20.29 -3.53
C ALA A 63 -26.95 19.90 -5.01
N VAL A 64 -25.96 19.21 -5.59
CA VAL A 64 -26.05 18.68 -6.95
C VAL A 64 -26.72 17.30 -7.03
N GLY A 65 -27.18 16.75 -5.91
CA GLY A 65 -27.90 15.48 -5.86
C GLY A 65 -27.04 14.25 -6.19
N LEU A 66 -25.73 14.29 -5.95
CA LEU A 66 -24.84 13.14 -6.15
C LEU A 66 -24.60 12.33 -4.88
N LEU A 67 -24.98 12.87 -3.73
CA LEU A 67 -24.74 12.30 -2.42
C LEU A 67 -25.90 12.61 -1.48
N ARG A 68 -26.15 11.70 -0.53
CA ARG A 68 -26.99 11.94 0.66
C ARG A 68 -26.33 11.37 1.90
N ARG A 69 -26.16 12.19 2.95
CA ARG A 69 -25.69 11.73 4.26
C ARG A 69 -26.85 11.26 5.13
N VAL A 70 -26.74 10.08 5.73
CA VAL A 70 -27.70 9.56 6.71
C VAL A 70 -26.96 9.28 8.03
N PRO A 71 -27.13 10.15 9.03
CA PRO A 71 -26.66 9.88 10.39
C PRO A 71 -27.32 8.61 10.92
N ARG A 72 -26.54 7.78 11.61
CA ARG A 72 -27.04 6.53 12.19
C ARG A 72 -26.84 6.54 13.69
N LEU A 73 -27.82 5.99 14.40
CA LEU A 73 -27.75 5.73 15.84
C LEU A 73 -27.95 4.24 16.07
N ASP A 74 -27.22 3.71 17.05
CA ASP A 74 -27.46 2.36 17.55
C ASP A 74 -28.84 2.33 18.23
N PRO A 75 -29.76 1.43 17.80
CA PRO A 75 -31.12 1.41 18.33
C PRO A 75 -31.17 1.09 19.82
N VAL A 76 -30.21 0.31 20.32
CA VAL A 76 -30.14 -0.17 21.70
C VAL A 76 -29.30 0.77 22.54
N THR A 77 -28.06 1.03 22.12
CA THR A 77 -27.10 1.79 22.95
C THR A 77 -27.23 3.31 22.80
N LYS A 78 -28.04 3.78 21.83
CA LYS A 78 -28.18 5.20 21.43
C LYS A 78 -26.86 5.88 21.05
N ARG A 79 -25.78 5.11 20.86
CA ARG A 79 -24.49 5.63 20.42
C ARG A 79 -24.55 6.04 18.95
N GLN A 80 -23.76 7.06 18.60
CA GLN A 80 -23.61 7.47 17.21
C GLN A 80 -22.85 6.40 16.42
N LEU A 81 -23.45 5.95 15.33
CA LEU A 81 -22.83 5.04 14.37
C LEU A 81 -22.22 5.84 13.21
N PRO A 82 -21.26 5.27 12.45
CA PRO A 82 -20.71 5.89 11.26
C PRO A 82 -21.82 6.33 10.28
N THR A 83 -21.72 7.58 9.84
CA THR A 83 -22.63 8.17 8.86
C THR A 83 -22.64 7.34 7.58
N ARG A 84 -23.82 7.01 7.07
CA ARG A 84 -23.98 6.38 5.76
C ARG A 84 -23.96 7.44 4.68
N TYR A 85 -23.11 7.25 3.69
CA TYR A 85 -23.06 8.05 2.48
C TYR A 85 -23.78 7.26 1.39
N ILE A 86 -24.95 7.75 0.96
CA ILE A 86 -25.72 7.14 -0.12
C ILE A 86 -25.35 7.85 -1.41
N LEU A 87 -24.76 7.12 -2.35
CA LEU A 87 -24.27 7.66 -3.61
C LEU A 87 -25.38 7.69 -4.66
N GLY A 88 -25.33 8.66 -5.58
CA GLY A 88 -26.36 8.90 -6.58
C GLY A 88 -26.64 7.74 -7.55
N PHE A 89 -25.73 6.76 -7.64
CA PHE A 89 -25.94 5.55 -8.44
C PHE A 89 -26.59 4.39 -7.67
N GLU A 90 -26.73 4.48 -6.35
CA GLU A 90 -27.34 3.41 -5.56
C GLU A 90 -28.83 3.25 -5.92
N PRO A 91 -29.34 2.01 -6.04
CA PRO A 91 -30.77 1.76 -6.26
C PRO A 91 -31.62 2.41 -5.17
N GLY A 92 -32.64 3.17 -5.57
CA GLY A 92 -33.52 3.88 -4.62
C GLY A 92 -32.93 5.19 -4.07
N PHE A 93 -31.88 5.73 -4.68
CA PHE A 93 -31.41 7.08 -4.37
C PHE A 93 -32.51 8.12 -4.67
N THR A 94 -32.91 8.86 -3.64
CA THR A 94 -33.80 10.02 -3.76
C THR A 94 -33.05 11.26 -3.28
N PRO A 95 -32.82 12.26 -4.16
CA PRO A 95 -32.29 13.55 -3.73
C PRO A 95 -33.25 14.17 -2.72
N VAL A 96 -32.75 14.56 -1.55
CA VAL A 96 -33.54 15.32 -0.58
C VAL A 96 -33.31 16.79 -0.86
N ALA A 97 -34.38 17.59 -0.97
CA ALA A 97 -34.27 19.04 -1.06
C ALA A 97 -33.52 19.56 0.18
N VAL A 98 -32.38 20.20 -0.06
CA VAL A 98 -31.43 20.62 0.98
C VAL A 98 -32.11 21.58 1.96
N VAL A 99 -32.39 21.11 3.17
CA VAL A 99 -32.34 21.97 4.36
C VAL A 99 -30.87 21.98 4.77
N PRO A 100 -30.19 23.15 4.78
CA PRO A 100 -28.82 23.23 5.26
C PRO A 100 -28.76 22.61 6.67
N CYS A 101 -27.91 21.60 6.88
CA CYS A 101 -27.80 20.99 8.20
C CYS A 101 -27.41 22.05 9.23
N PRO A 102 -28.05 22.10 10.42
CA PRO A 102 -27.68 23.04 11.46
C PRO A 102 -26.22 22.82 11.87
N GLU A 103 -25.48 23.91 12.06
CA GLU A 103 -24.19 23.84 12.76
C GLU A 103 -24.43 23.26 14.15
N ILE A 104 -24.04 22.00 14.36
CA ILE A 104 -23.95 21.45 15.70
C ILE A 104 -22.65 22.00 16.29
N GLY A 105 -22.74 23.23 16.80
CA GLY A 105 -21.80 23.75 17.78
C GLY A 105 -21.85 22.85 19.02
N HIS A 106 -20.67 22.48 19.52
CA HIS A 106 -20.52 21.84 20.81
C HIS A 106 -20.97 22.81 21.90
N GLY A 107 -22.24 22.73 22.31
CA GLY A 107 -22.71 23.36 23.53
C GLY A 107 -22.32 22.50 24.73
N GLU A 108 -21.52 23.05 25.63
CA GLU A 108 -21.32 22.54 26.99
C GLU A 108 -22.67 22.16 27.61
N GLY A 109 -22.68 20.98 28.24
CA GLY A 109 -23.86 20.45 28.90
C GLY A 109 -24.30 21.34 30.04
N ASP A 110 -25.56 21.76 30.00
CA ASP A 110 -26.27 22.30 31.15
C ASP A 110 -27.34 21.30 31.60
N GLY A 111 -27.36 21.00 32.89
CA GLY A 111 -28.23 19.98 33.45
C GLY A 111 -27.86 19.55 34.86
N ALA A 112 -27.98 20.47 35.82
CA ALA A 112 -28.22 20.09 37.21
C ALA A 112 -29.21 21.07 37.86
N GLU A 113 -30.47 20.66 37.86
CA GLU A 113 -31.60 21.18 38.64
C GLU A 113 -31.28 21.17 40.15
N ARG A 114 -31.59 22.26 40.89
CA ARG A 114 -32.40 22.21 42.14
C ARG A 114 -32.73 23.60 42.73
N LEU A 115 -34.03 23.92 42.70
CA LEU A 115 -34.93 24.53 43.70
C LEU A 115 -34.44 25.35 44.93
N ASP A 116 -35.20 26.45 45.11
CA ASP A 116 -35.75 27.06 46.35
C ASP A 116 -35.09 28.28 47.04
N ASP A 117 -35.87 29.38 46.97
CA ASP A 117 -36.28 30.35 48.01
C ASP A 117 -35.35 31.47 48.57
N ALA A 118 -35.84 32.70 48.31
CA ALA A 118 -36.09 33.82 49.23
C ALA A 118 -34.95 34.73 49.80
N ASP A 119 -35.16 36.03 49.50
CA ASP A 119 -35.15 37.20 50.41
C ASP A 119 -33.90 38.09 50.58
N ALA A 120 -34.15 39.36 50.19
CA ALA A 120 -33.72 40.66 50.72
C ALA A 120 -32.27 40.96 51.19
N SER A 121 -31.72 42.00 50.53
CA SER A 121 -31.24 43.28 51.12
C SER A 121 -29.75 43.67 51.03
N ALA A 122 -29.57 44.81 50.36
CA ALA A 122 -28.85 46.03 50.81
C ALA A 122 -27.33 46.20 50.57
N GLY A 123 -26.99 47.42 50.11
CA GLY A 123 -25.68 48.05 50.18
C GLY A 123 -25.09 48.40 48.81
N ASP A 124 -25.63 49.38 48.09
CA ASP A 124 -25.32 50.83 48.17
C ASP A 124 -23.92 51.21 47.62
N GLY A 125 -23.91 52.16 46.68
CA GLY A 125 -22.74 52.57 45.89
C GLY A 125 -23.13 53.54 44.78
N MET A 126 -23.64 54.70 45.20
CA MET A 126 -24.12 55.81 44.38
C MET A 126 -23.16 56.29 43.25
N VAL A 127 -23.78 56.45 42.07
CA VAL A 127 -23.67 57.51 41.05
C VAL A 127 -22.52 58.52 41.10
N ASN A 128 -21.95 58.79 39.91
CA ASN A 128 -21.77 60.18 39.50
C ASN A 128 -21.98 60.38 37.98
N SER A 129 -23.12 61.01 37.66
CA SER A 129 -23.34 62.02 36.62
C SER A 129 -23.05 61.72 35.14
N LEU A 130 -24.16 61.46 34.42
CA LEU A 130 -24.44 61.71 33.00
C LEU A 130 -23.90 63.09 32.49
N PRO A 131 -23.67 63.28 31.17
CA PRO A 131 -24.77 63.50 30.23
C PRO A 131 -24.62 62.78 28.88
N CYS A 132 -25.70 62.11 28.46
CA CYS A 132 -26.03 62.05 27.03
C CYS A 132 -26.51 63.45 26.60
N PRO A 133 -26.37 63.83 25.32
CA PRO A 133 -27.55 63.71 24.49
C PRO A 133 -27.29 63.30 23.03
N ASP A 134 -28.40 62.93 22.41
CA ASP A 134 -28.59 62.30 21.12
C ASP A 134 -28.64 63.31 19.93
N PHE A 135 -28.54 62.73 18.73
CA PHE A 135 -28.95 63.16 17.39
C PHE A 135 -27.92 63.80 16.45
N GLY A 136 -27.70 63.12 15.32
CA GLY A 136 -27.30 63.75 14.06
C GLY A 136 -26.82 62.76 13.00
N ARG A 137 -27.67 62.43 12.02
CA ARG A 137 -27.23 61.90 10.71
C ARG A 137 -26.38 62.95 10.01
N GLY A 138 -25.26 62.52 9.44
CA GLY A 138 -24.45 63.27 8.48
C GLY A 138 -23.41 62.33 7.89
N THR A 139 -23.33 62.33 6.57
CA THR A 139 -22.46 61.54 5.71
C THR A 139 -20.97 61.78 5.96
N ASP A 140 -20.16 60.88 5.40
CA ASP A 140 -18.71 60.98 5.15
C ASP A 140 -17.79 60.46 6.28
N ALA A 141 -17.40 59.18 6.19
CA ALA A 141 -16.01 58.72 6.34
C ALA A 141 -15.89 57.19 6.20
N GLU A 142 -15.17 56.82 5.14
CA GLU A 142 -14.47 55.59 4.83
C GLU A 142 -14.15 54.62 5.99
N ALA A 143 -14.48 53.34 5.77
CA ALA A 143 -13.84 52.23 6.47
C ALA A 143 -12.58 51.81 5.70
N VAL A 144 -11.41 52.08 6.27
CA VAL A 144 -10.10 51.66 5.73
C VAL A 144 -9.87 50.19 6.06
N SER A 145 -9.88 49.34 5.03
CA SER A 145 -9.55 47.92 5.09
C SER A 145 -8.07 47.71 4.75
N ASP A 146 -7.26 47.31 5.74
CA ASP A 146 -5.86 46.91 5.60
C ASP A 146 -5.70 45.51 4.97
N PHE A 147 -5.98 45.37 3.67
CA PHE A 147 -5.48 44.26 2.87
C PHE A 147 -4.98 44.79 1.50
N PRO A 148 -3.78 44.41 1.04
CA PRO A 148 -3.30 44.82 -0.28
C PRO A 148 -4.20 44.20 -1.36
N ALA A 149 -4.64 45.03 -2.31
CA ALA A 149 -5.42 44.60 -3.45
C ALA A 149 -4.56 43.67 -4.33
N ASP A 150 -5.03 42.44 -4.55
CA ASP A 150 -4.54 41.63 -5.67
C ASP A 150 -4.80 42.41 -6.97
N PRO A 151 -3.80 42.56 -7.86
CA PRO A 151 -3.95 43.35 -9.07
C PRO A 151 -4.98 42.66 -9.98
N CYS A 152 -6.17 43.24 -10.06
CA CYS A 152 -7.10 42.93 -11.14
C CYS A 152 -6.41 43.28 -12.46
N PRO A 153 -6.35 42.37 -13.45
CA PRO A 153 -5.72 42.68 -14.73
C PRO A 153 -6.59 43.70 -15.47
N GLU A 154 -6.07 44.92 -15.59
CA GLU A 154 -6.60 45.94 -16.51
C GLU A 154 -6.61 45.37 -17.92
N ASN A 155 -7.81 45.32 -18.52
CA ASN A 155 -7.97 44.96 -19.92
C ASN A 155 -7.56 46.16 -20.78
N ALA A 156 -6.34 46.14 -21.31
CA ALA A 156 -5.96 46.94 -22.47
C ALA A 156 -5.96 46.06 -23.74
N GLU A 157 -6.65 46.58 -24.74
CA GLU A 157 -6.87 46.17 -26.13
C GLU A 157 -6.08 44.96 -26.69
N SER A 158 -6.85 43.99 -27.22
CA SER A 158 -6.46 43.00 -28.23
C SER A 158 -5.37 41.99 -27.87
N ARG A 159 -5.76 40.89 -27.21
CA ARG A 159 -5.38 39.55 -27.67
C ARG A 159 -6.43 38.52 -27.26
N VAL A 160 -7.15 38.00 -28.25
CA VAL A 160 -8.18 36.95 -28.21
C VAL A 160 -7.95 35.94 -27.08
N ARG A 161 -8.80 35.96 -26.03
CA ARG A 161 -9.02 34.77 -25.19
C ARG A 161 -10.04 33.93 -25.94
N ASN A 162 -9.61 32.91 -26.67
CA ASN A 162 -10.52 31.88 -27.19
C ASN A 162 -11.15 31.16 -25.99
N PRO A 163 -12.44 31.33 -25.69
CA PRO A 163 -13.12 30.58 -24.65
C PRO A 163 -13.67 29.29 -25.27
N ASP A 164 -12.83 28.51 -25.95
CA ASP A 164 -13.26 27.27 -26.58
C ASP A 164 -12.16 26.22 -26.47
N THR A 165 -12.31 25.34 -25.48
CA THR A 165 -11.79 23.98 -25.62
C THR A 165 -12.72 22.98 -24.93
N ASN A 166 -13.90 22.78 -25.49
CA ASN A 166 -14.39 21.43 -25.66
C ASN A 166 -15.18 21.33 -26.98
N PRO A 167 -14.51 21.34 -28.14
CA PRO A 167 -15.12 20.79 -29.33
C PRO A 167 -15.48 19.34 -29.02
N VAL A 168 -16.76 19.03 -29.23
CA VAL A 168 -17.35 17.69 -29.26
C VAL A 168 -16.30 16.64 -29.61
N ARG A 169 -15.93 15.79 -28.64
CA ARG A 169 -15.31 14.52 -28.96
C ARG A 169 -16.46 13.60 -29.37
N GLU A 170 -16.66 13.45 -30.68
CA GLU A 170 -17.47 12.34 -31.20
C GLU A 170 -17.03 11.06 -30.48
N PRO A 171 -17.96 10.18 -30.07
CA PRO A 171 -17.58 8.94 -29.43
C PRO A 171 -16.62 8.21 -30.37
N LEU A 172 -15.38 8.06 -29.90
CA LEU A 172 -14.34 7.28 -30.57
C LEU A 172 -14.92 5.90 -30.86
N SER A 173 -15.35 5.70 -32.11
CA SER A 173 -15.89 4.44 -32.59
C SER A 173 -14.78 3.43 -32.91
N LYS A 174 -13.59 3.62 -32.33
CA LYS A 174 -12.40 2.77 -32.43
C LYS A 174 -11.65 2.86 -31.09
N PRO A 175 -11.18 1.74 -30.51
CA PRO A 175 -10.48 1.79 -29.23
C PRO A 175 -9.19 2.58 -29.39
N VAL A 176 -9.02 3.61 -28.56
CA VAL A 176 -7.78 4.38 -28.45
C VAL A 176 -6.74 3.47 -27.79
N LYS A 177 -5.67 3.18 -28.53
CA LYS A 177 -4.39 2.77 -27.95
C LYS A 177 -3.92 3.90 -27.04
N GLU A 178 -3.95 3.66 -25.75
CA GLU A 178 -3.41 4.55 -24.73
C GLU A 178 -1.99 4.03 -24.39
N GLU A 179 -1.01 4.52 -25.15
CA GLU A 179 0.39 4.66 -24.70
C GLU A 179 0.52 6.14 -24.29
N GLU A 180 1.09 6.53 -23.16
CA GLU A 180 2.44 6.19 -22.72
C GLU A 180 2.58 6.64 -21.26
N GLY A 181 3.04 5.75 -20.37
CA GLY A 181 3.09 6.06 -18.95
C GLY A 181 3.83 5.05 -18.09
N ALA A 182 4.88 4.41 -18.60
CA ALA A 182 5.87 3.71 -17.78
C ALA A 182 7.15 3.53 -18.60
N ARG A 183 8.30 3.83 -17.96
CA ARG A 183 9.67 3.59 -18.46
C ARG A 183 9.73 2.46 -19.48
N ALA A 184 10.18 2.75 -20.70
CA ALA A 184 10.35 1.80 -21.80
C ALA A 184 11.22 0.60 -21.40
N ARG A 185 10.60 -0.41 -20.80
CA ARG A 185 11.05 -1.80 -20.82
C ARG A 185 10.24 -2.45 -21.92
N ALA A 186 10.92 -3.03 -22.91
CA ALA A 186 10.29 -3.57 -24.12
C ALA A 186 9.08 -4.44 -23.75
N ALA A 187 7.91 -4.20 -24.35
CA ALA A 187 6.73 -5.04 -24.13
C ALA A 187 7.05 -6.52 -24.40
N ILE A 188 6.28 -7.44 -23.82
CA ILE A 188 6.40 -8.86 -24.18
C ILE A 188 6.07 -9.02 -25.67
N SER A 189 6.94 -9.74 -26.40
CA SER A 189 6.73 -9.99 -27.83
C SER A 189 5.49 -10.86 -28.04
N ASP A 190 4.84 -10.71 -29.19
CA ASP A 190 3.72 -11.57 -29.56
C ASP A 190 4.15 -13.05 -29.69
N GLU A 191 5.43 -13.31 -30.02
CA GLU A 191 6.02 -14.65 -30.05
C GLU A 191 5.98 -15.31 -28.67
N VAL A 192 6.51 -14.64 -27.64
CA VAL A 192 6.54 -15.16 -26.26
C VAL A 192 5.13 -15.35 -25.69
N PHE A 193 4.22 -14.44 -26.04
CA PHE A 193 2.82 -14.59 -25.64
C PHE A 193 2.15 -15.77 -26.35
N GLY A 194 2.49 -16.03 -27.62
CA GLY A 194 2.07 -17.23 -28.36
C GLY A 194 2.58 -18.51 -27.72
N ASP A 195 3.89 -18.58 -27.44
CA ASP A 195 4.51 -19.74 -26.78
C ASP A 195 3.87 -20.04 -25.42
N LEU A 196 3.51 -19.00 -24.66
CA LEU A 196 2.78 -19.15 -23.41
C LEU A 196 1.37 -19.74 -23.64
N LEU A 197 0.64 -19.30 -24.66
CA LEU A 197 -0.68 -19.84 -24.98
C LEU A 197 -0.58 -21.30 -25.43
N ASP A 198 0.43 -21.65 -26.21
CA ASP A 198 0.72 -23.01 -26.66
C ASP A 198 1.08 -23.92 -25.47
N ALA A 199 1.93 -23.46 -24.56
CA ALA A 199 2.25 -24.16 -23.31
C ALA A 199 1.01 -24.37 -22.44
N LEU A 200 0.09 -23.41 -22.48
CA LEU A 200 -1.21 -23.51 -21.83
C LEU A 200 -2.24 -24.25 -22.69
N GLY A 201 -1.92 -24.83 -23.85
CA GLY A 201 -2.89 -25.55 -24.68
C GLY A 201 -4.11 -24.73 -25.07
N LEU A 202 -3.97 -23.41 -25.18
CA LEU A 202 -5.03 -22.48 -25.58
C LEU A 202 -4.95 -22.23 -27.08
N ASP A 203 -6.05 -22.45 -27.78
CA ASP A 203 -6.14 -22.16 -29.21
C ASP A 203 -6.15 -20.64 -29.45
N THR A 204 -5.15 -20.15 -30.19
CA THR A 204 -5.02 -18.75 -30.58
C THR A 204 -6.19 -18.26 -31.44
N ALA A 205 -6.89 -19.15 -32.16
CA ALA A 205 -8.06 -18.82 -32.96
C ALA A 205 -9.36 -18.70 -32.15
N ALA A 206 -9.40 -19.25 -30.94
CA ALA A 206 -10.61 -19.34 -30.09
C ALA A 206 -10.31 -18.97 -28.62
N LEU A 207 -9.51 -17.92 -28.41
CA LEU A 207 -9.10 -17.51 -27.06
C LEU A 207 -10.28 -17.06 -26.19
N PRO A 208 -10.37 -17.47 -24.91
CA PRO A 208 -11.30 -16.89 -23.96
C PRO A 208 -11.09 -15.38 -23.79
N GLY A 209 -12.14 -14.63 -23.49
CA GLY A 209 -12.09 -13.15 -23.41
C GLY A 209 -11.01 -12.61 -22.46
N TRP A 210 -10.67 -13.35 -21.41
CA TRP A 210 -9.62 -12.99 -20.45
C TRP A 210 -8.18 -13.12 -20.99
N TRP A 211 -8.00 -13.85 -22.09
CA TRP A 211 -6.73 -14.02 -22.82
C TRP A 211 -6.66 -13.13 -24.07
N GLN A 212 -7.69 -12.33 -24.35
CA GLN A 212 -7.74 -11.44 -25.50
C GLN A 212 -7.21 -10.03 -25.18
N GLY A 213 -6.59 -9.41 -26.18
CA GLY A 213 -6.14 -8.02 -26.13
C GLY A 213 -4.86 -7.78 -25.34
N TRP A 214 -4.66 -6.53 -24.95
CA TRP A 214 -3.46 -6.08 -24.23
C TRP A 214 -3.41 -6.42 -22.72
N PRO A 215 -4.52 -6.47 -21.96
CA PRO A 215 -4.48 -6.79 -20.52
C PRO A 215 -3.70 -8.07 -20.15
N PRO A 216 -3.86 -9.23 -20.83
CA PRO A 216 -3.09 -10.41 -20.50
C PRO A 216 -1.60 -10.25 -20.81
N ARG A 217 -1.23 -9.53 -21.89
CA ARG A 217 0.17 -9.23 -22.22
C ARG A 217 0.83 -8.38 -21.13
N LEU A 218 0.13 -7.37 -20.63
CA LEU A 218 0.60 -6.58 -19.49
C LEU A 218 0.76 -7.44 -18.24
N HIS A 219 -0.15 -8.39 -18.01
CA HIS A 219 -0.10 -9.26 -16.84
C HIS A 219 1.13 -10.17 -16.87
N VAL A 220 1.45 -10.75 -18.03
CA VAL A 220 2.70 -11.51 -18.22
C VAL A 220 3.92 -10.60 -18.06
N GLN A 221 3.84 -9.35 -18.54
CA GLN A 221 4.91 -8.37 -18.39
C GLN A 221 5.20 -8.08 -16.91
N ARG A 222 4.18 -8.03 -16.06
CA ARG A 222 4.35 -7.87 -14.61
C ARG A 222 5.09 -9.04 -13.99
N TRP A 223 4.89 -10.28 -14.44
CA TRP A 223 5.70 -11.40 -13.92
C TRP A 223 7.18 -11.22 -14.22
N ARG A 224 7.52 -10.72 -15.41
CA ARG A 224 8.92 -10.41 -15.76
C ARG A 224 9.46 -9.24 -14.95
N ASP A 225 8.71 -8.15 -14.86
CA ASP A 225 9.15 -6.89 -14.23
C ASP A 225 9.15 -6.92 -12.69
N GLU A 226 8.15 -7.57 -12.07
CA GLU A 226 7.94 -7.60 -10.62
C GLU A 226 8.54 -8.86 -9.98
N LEU A 227 8.39 -10.04 -10.61
CA LEU A 227 8.94 -11.30 -10.08
C LEU A 227 10.35 -11.60 -10.60
N GLY A 228 10.84 -10.85 -11.58
CA GLY A 228 12.17 -11.04 -12.16
C GLY A 228 12.31 -12.37 -12.90
N LEU A 229 11.21 -12.95 -13.37
CA LEU A 229 11.21 -14.17 -14.17
C LEU A 229 11.64 -13.86 -15.61
N THR A 230 12.42 -14.75 -16.21
CA THR A 230 12.71 -14.69 -17.65
C THR A 230 11.53 -15.27 -18.44
N GLU A 231 11.46 -14.98 -19.73
CA GLU A 231 10.38 -15.47 -20.61
C GLU A 231 10.35 -17.01 -20.64
N ALA A 232 11.52 -17.65 -20.70
CA ALA A 232 11.65 -19.10 -20.60
C ALA A 232 11.19 -19.66 -19.23
N GLU A 233 11.46 -18.95 -18.13
CA GLU A 233 11.00 -19.37 -16.79
C GLU A 233 9.48 -19.24 -16.64
N ILE A 234 8.87 -18.24 -17.30
CA ILE A 234 7.41 -18.07 -17.34
C ILE A 234 6.77 -19.22 -18.11
N ILE A 235 7.28 -19.56 -19.30
CA ILE A 235 6.76 -20.67 -20.11
C ILE A 235 6.89 -22.00 -19.33
N ALA A 236 8.07 -22.29 -18.76
CA ALA A 236 8.27 -23.52 -17.98
C ALA A 236 7.36 -23.60 -16.74
N ALA A 237 7.09 -22.47 -16.07
CA ALA A 237 6.16 -22.43 -14.96
C ALA A 237 4.70 -22.65 -15.39
N ALA A 238 4.34 -22.18 -16.59
CA ALA A 238 3.02 -22.42 -17.17
C ALA A 238 2.82 -23.89 -17.55
N GLU A 239 3.82 -24.53 -18.19
CA GLU A 239 3.82 -25.97 -18.48
C GLU A 239 3.69 -26.81 -17.20
N ALA A 240 4.51 -26.51 -16.18
CA ALA A 240 4.43 -27.20 -14.89
C ALA A 240 3.05 -27.00 -14.22
N SER A 241 2.44 -25.82 -14.36
CA SER A 241 1.09 -25.58 -13.87
C SER A 241 0.05 -26.42 -14.62
N ARG A 242 0.25 -26.73 -15.91
CA ARG A 242 -0.63 -27.61 -16.69
C ARG A 242 -0.51 -29.08 -16.31
N GLU A 243 0.69 -29.52 -15.92
CA GLU A 243 0.88 -30.86 -15.36
C GLU A 243 0.15 -31.04 -14.03
N GLU A 244 0.16 -30.03 -13.16
CA GLU A 244 -0.56 -30.03 -11.89
C GLU A 244 -2.08 -29.84 -12.07
N HIS A 245 -2.50 -29.05 -13.08
CA HIS A 245 -3.88 -28.69 -13.36
C HIS A 245 -4.21 -28.84 -14.86
N PRO A 246 -4.82 -29.98 -15.28
CA PRO A 246 -5.10 -30.26 -16.69
C PRO A 246 -6.10 -29.31 -17.35
N GLU A 247 -6.92 -28.61 -16.57
CA GLU A 247 -7.92 -27.66 -17.08
C GLU A 247 -7.29 -26.29 -17.40
N PRO A 248 -7.66 -25.67 -18.54
CA PRO A 248 -7.09 -24.38 -18.93
C PRO A 248 -7.36 -23.30 -17.89
N PRO A 249 -6.35 -22.48 -17.56
CA PRO A 249 -6.57 -21.37 -16.65
C PRO A 249 -7.56 -20.38 -17.25
N ASP A 250 -8.55 -19.98 -16.45
CA ASP A 250 -9.57 -18.98 -16.82
C ASP A 250 -8.96 -17.67 -17.34
N GLY A 251 -7.78 -17.32 -16.84
CA GLY A 251 -7.01 -16.15 -17.26
C GLY A 251 -5.59 -16.14 -16.68
N PRO A 252 -4.74 -15.19 -17.10
CA PRO A 252 -3.35 -15.09 -16.66
C PRO A 252 -3.21 -15.11 -15.14
N LYS A 253 -4.10 -14.40 -14.42
CA LYS A 253 -4.10 -14.32 -12.95
C LYS A 253 -4.13 -15.68 -12.25
N ALA A 254 -4.73 -16.71 -12.84
CA ALA A 254 -4.74 -18.06 -12.27
C ALA A 254 -3.32 -18.63 -12.10
N LEU A 255 -2.37 -18.18 -12.92
CA LEU A 255 -0.96 -18.60 -12.87
C LEU A 255 -0.13 -17.81 -11.86
N ASP A 256 -0.64 -16.74 -11.24
CA ASP A 256 0.13 -15.89 -10.32
C ASP A 256 0.82 -16.71 -9.21
N ARG A 257 0.12 -17.70 -8.67
CA ARG A 257 0.68 -18.57 -7.62
C ARG A 257 1.77 -19.48 -8.15
N ALA A 258 1.64 -19.99 -9.37
CA ALA A 258 2.69 -20.78 -10.02
C ALA A 258 3.92 -19.93 -10.30
N MET A 259 3.73 -18.71 -10.80
CA MET A 259 4.80 -17.75 -11.07
C MET A 259 5.53 -17.31 -9.79
N GLN A 260 4.80 -17.06 -8.71
CA GLN A 260 5.40 -16.77 -7.40
C GLN A 260 6.26 -17.94 -6.88
N ARG A 261 5.79 -19.19 -7.03
CA ARG A 261 6.59 -20.38 -6.67
C ARG A 261 7.83 -20.51 -7.54
N ALA A 262 7.72 -20.26 -8.85
CA ALA A 262 8.86 -20.29 -9.76
C ALA A 262 9.92 -19.24 -9.36
N ALA A 263 9.48 -18.03 -9.01
CA ALA A 263 10.37 -16.97 -8.54
C ALA A 263 11.05 -17.33 -7.21
N GLN A 264 10.32 -17.94 -6.27
CA GLN A 264 10.90 -18.44 -5.01
C GLN A 264 11.96 -19.52 -5.27
N ARG A 265 11.65 -20.53 -6.10
CA ARG A 265 12.60 -21.59 -6.48
C ARG A 265 13.87 -21.02 -7.13
N LYS A 266 13.73 -20.01 -7.98
CA LYS A 266 14.88 -19.30 -8.58
C LYS A 266 15.79 -18.66 -7.53
N VAL A 267 15.22 -18.01 -6.53
CA VAL A 267 15.97 -17.41 -5.41
C VAL A 267 16.67 -18.48 -4.58
N GLU A 268 15.97 -19.58 -4.28
CA GLU A 268 16.53 -20.72 -3.55
C GLU A 268 17.69 -21.37 -4.31
N ASP A 269 17.54 -21.60 -5.61
CA ASP A 269 18.58 -22.15 -6.48
C ASP A 269 19.78 -21.22 -6.63
N ALA A 270 19.54 -19.90 -6.74
CA ALA A 270 20.62 -18.91 -6.72
C ALA A 270 21.36 -18.92 -5.38
N GLY A 271 20.64 -19.08 -4.26
CA GLY A 271 21.21 -19.25 -2.92
C GLY A 271 22.01 -20.55 -2.78
N ARG A 272 21.51 -21.66 -3.33
CA ARG A 272 22.17 -22.96 -3.35
C ARG A 272 23.43 -22.95 -4.23
N LYS A 273 23.42 -22.28 -5.38
CA LYS A 273 24.61 -22.12 -6.25
C LYS A 273 25.66 -21.23 -5.60
N ARG A 274 25.26 -20.17 -4.87
CA ARG A 274 26.19 -19.32 -4.08
C ARG A 274 26.82 -20.09 -2.93
N ARG A 275 26.07 -20.98 -2.28
CA ARG A 275 26.61 -21.97 -1.34
C ARG A 275 27.33 -23.05 -2.13
N LYS A 276 28.59 -22.81 -2.55
CA LYS A 276 29.47 -23.84 -3.12
C LYS A 276 29.23 -25.17 -2.38
N PRO A 277 29.07 -26.30 -3.07
CA PRO A 277 29.04 -27.59 -2.38
C PRO A 277 30.33 -27.65 -1.55
N LYS A 278 30.17 -27.80 -0.24
CA LYS A 278 31.29 -28.15 0.63
C LYS A 278 31.93 -29.37 -0.04
N ALA A 279 33.20 -29.22 -0.46
CA ALA A 279 33.95 -30.33 -1.03
C ALA A 279 33.71 -31.56 -0.14
N PRO A 280 33.51 -32.77 -0.73
CA PRO A 280 33.32 -33.96 0.07
C PRO A 280 34.40 -33.96 1.17
N PRO A 281 34.03 -34.13 2.44
CA PRO A 281 35.03 -34.17 3.49
C PRO A 281 36.07 -35.21 3.07
N ALA A 282 37.35 -34.81 3.12
CA ALA A 282 38.45 -35.74 2.90
C ALA A 282 38.14 -37.04 3.67
N PRO A 283 38.40 -38.22 3.08
CA PRO A 283 38.01 -39.49 3.68
C PRO A 283 38.48 -39.49 5.12
N ALA A 284 37.53 -39.72 6.04
CA ALA A 284 37.75 -39.60 7.47
C ALA A 284 39.05 -40.35 7.82
N ALA A 285 40.04 -39.61 8.33
CA ALA A 285 41.18 -40.23 8.97
C ALA A 285 40.61 -41.21 9.99
N LYS A 286 41.01 -42.48 9.89
CA LYS A 286 40.54 -43.57 10.75
C LYS A 286 40.49 -43.06 12.20
N PRO A 287 39.43 -43.35 12.97
CA PRO A 287 39.40 -42.94 14.37
C PRO A 287 40.69 -43.42 15.03
N ILE A 288 41.42 -42.50 15.68
CA ILE A 288 42.70 -42.81 16.33
C ILE A 288 42.39 -43.78 17.46
N THR A 289 42.40 -45.07 17.13
CA THR A 289 41.98 -46.15 18.03
C THR A 289 43.14 -46.52 18.97
N ASP A 290 44.38 -46.20 18.57
CA ASP A 290 45.60 -46.44 19.34
C ASP A 290 46.39 -45.14 19.48
N LEU A 291 46.11 -44.41 20.54
CA LEU A 291 46.73 -43.12 20.86
C LEU A 291 48.26 -43.24 21.10
N PRO A 292 48.79 -44.29 21.78
CA PRO A 292 50.23 -44.55 21.85
C PRO A 292 50.90 -44.74 20.49
N ALA A 293 50.29 -45.47 19.55
CA ALA A 293 50.86 -45.67 18.23
C ALA A 293 50.91 -44.36 17.41
N PHE A 294 49.88 -43.53 17.54
CA PHE A 294 49.83 -42.21 16.91
C PHE A 294 50.94 -41.27 17.39
N TYR A 295 51.15 -41.19 18.70
CA TYR A 295 52.24 -40.36 19.25
C TYR A 295 53.63 -40.95 18.97
N ALA A 296 53.76 -42.28 18.92
CA ALA A 296 55.01 -42.92 18.53
C ALA A 296 55.43 -42.56 17.09
N GLU A 297 54.47 -42.56 16.15
CA GLU A 297 54.72 -42.10 14.78
C GLU A 297 55.19 -40.64 14.76
N LEU A 298 54.62 -39.78 15.60
CA LEU A 298 55.00 -38.37 15.69
C LEU A 298 56.39 -38.15 16.31
N VAL A 299 56.77 -38.95 17.31
CA VAL A 299 58.10 -38.95 17.95
C VAL A 299 59.18 -39.47 16.99
N ASN A 300 58.87 -40.52 16.22
CA ASN A 300 59.80 -41.07 15.24
C ASN A 300 59.93 -40.19 14.00
N SER A 301 58.89 -39.42 13.64
CA SER A 301 58.96 -38.41 12.57
C SER A 301 59.65 -37.11 13.01
N ASP A 302 60.10 -36.29 12.06
CA ASP A 302 60.67 -34.96 12.33
C ASP A 302 59.62 -33.84 12.41
N ARG A 303 58.33 -34.18 12.39
CA ARG A 303 57.21 -33.20 12.47
C ARG A 303 57.21 -32.49 13.83
N TYR A 304 56.59 -31.32 13.92
CA TYR A 304 56.51 -30.58 15.19
C TYR A 304 55.79 -31.39 16.28
N LEU A 305 56.42 -31.51 17.45
CA LEU A 305 55.87 -32.18 18.63
C LEU A 305 55.73 -31.16 19.77
N PRO A 306 54.52 -30.87 20.25
CA PRO A 306 54.32 -29.95 21.37
C PRO A 306 54.90 -30.55 22.66
N VAL A 307 55.60 -29.72 23.45
CA VAL A 307 56.34 -30.14 24.66
C VAL A 307 55.44 -30.79 25.73
N SER A 308 54.15 -30.46 25.76
CA SER A 308 53.16 -31.02 26.70
C SER A 308 52.28 -32.14 26.12
N ALA A 309 52.50 -32.56 24.88
CA ALA A 309 51.61 -33.49 24.19
C ALA A 309 51.74 -34.95 24.67
N ILE A 310 52.88 -35.31 25.28
CA ILE A 310 53.16 -36.67 25.75
C ILE A 310 53.15 -36.68 27.28
N THR A 311 52.16 -37.34 27.87
CA THR A 311 52.11 -37.59 29.30
C THR A 311 53.06 -38.72 29.69
N ASN A 312 53.45 -38.79 30.97
CA ASN A 312 54.31 -39.89 31.46
C ASN A 312 53.66 -41.26 31.22
N THR A 313 52.36 -41.38 31.42
CA THR A 313 51.60 -42.61 31.13
C THR A 313 51.69 -43.00 29.65
N MET A 314 51.65 -42.02 28.73
CA MET A 314 51.78 -42.26 27.30
C MET A 314 53.21 -42.68 26.93
N ARG A 315 54.21 -42.03 27.54
CA ARG A 315 55.62 -42.38 27.35
C ARG A 315 55.90 -43.82 27.76
N ASP A 316 55.45 -44.21 28.95
CA ASP A 316 55.64 -45.57 29.47
C ASP A 316 54.91 -46.59 28.60
N ALA A 317 53.71 -46.27 28.12
CA ALA A 317 52.97 -47.13 27.20
C ALA A 317 53.67 -47.30 25.83
N MET A 318 54.31 -46.25 25.31
CA MET A 318 55.07 -46.33 24.05
C MET A 318 56.39 -47.12 24.22
N LEU A 319 57.09 -46.94 25.35
CA LEU A 319 58.32 -47.67 25.68
C LEU A 319 58.05 -49.16 25.95
N ALA A 320 57.01 -49.47 26.74
CA ALA A 320 56.62 -50.85 27.06
C ALA A 320 56.20 -51.65 25.82
N ARG A 321 55.67 -50.95 24.80
CA ARG A 321 55.27 -51.55 23.51
C ARG A 321 56.39 -51.51 22.46
N GLY A 322 57.57 -50.97 22.80
CA GLY A 322 58.72 -50.88 21.90
C GLY A 322 58.51 -49.98 20.68
N LEU A 323 57.56 -49.04 20.74
CA LEU A 323 57.18 -48.20 19.60
C LEU A 323 58.13 -47.00 19.41
N VAL A 324 58.88 -46.65 20.45
CA VAL A 324 59.89 -45.59 20.47
C VAL A 324 61.06 -46.00 21.36
N THR A 325 62.25 -45.42 21.14
CA THR A 325 63.40 -45.62 22.01
C THR A 325 63.52 -44.49 23.04
N ALA A 326 64.09 -44.80 24.21
CA ALA A 326 64.34 -43.81 25.27
C ALA A 326 65.35 -42.72 24.82
N GLU A 327 66.20 -43.01 23.85
CA GLU A 327 67.09 -42.03 23.21
C GLU A 327 66.30 -41.06 22.33
N ARG A 328 65.41 -41.57 21.47
CA ARG A 328 64.61 -40.72 20.58
C ARG A 328 63.66 -39.79 21.35
N LEU A 329 63.11 -40.24 22.47
CA LEU A 329 62.29 -39.38 23.34
C LEU A 329 63.12 -38.23 23.96
N ARG A 330 64.36 -38.51 24.39
CA ARG A 330 65.28 -37.49 24.93
C ARG A 330 65.70 -36.47 23.89
N GLU A 331 66.00 -36.90 22.66
CA GLU A 331 66.30 -36.02 21.52
C GLU A 331 65.14 -35.06 21.23
N ARG A 332 63.91 -35.51 21.44
CA ARG A 332 62.68 -34.77 21.16
C ARG A 332 62.18 -33.97 22.37
N GLY A 333 62.99 -33.86 23.43
CA GLY A 333 62.71 -33.03 24.60
C GLY A 333 61.72 -33.62 25.61
N VAL A 334 61.40 -34.92 25.49
CA VAL A 334 60.47 -35.63 26.37
C VAL A 334 61.27 -36.32 27.47
N ARG A 335 61.17 -35.82 28.71
CA ARG A 335 61.92 -36.30 29.90
C ARG A 335 61.16 -37.32 30.70
#